data_AF-A0A7X8IQZ5-F1
#
_entry.id   AF-A0A7X8IQZ5-F1
#
_cell.length_a   1.000
_cell.length_b   1.000
_cell.length_c   1.000
_cell.angle_alpha   90.00
_cell.angle_beta   90.00
_cell.angle_gamma   90.00
#
_symmetry.space_group_name_H-M   'P 1'
#
loop_
_entity.id
_entity.type
_entity.pdbx_description
1 polymer ?
#
loop_
_entity_poly.entity_id
_entity_poly.type
_entity_poly.pdbx_seq_one_letter_code
_entity_poly.pdbx_strand_id
1 'polypeptide(L)' 'MVLISSLFLSVQWWSDNPKVARVYQGKLTPVGPGKTKINAYFCGKKTRCTVEVQSN' A
#
# COMPACT_ATOMS: atom_id res chain seq x y z
N MET A 1 -25.13 -10.66 -11.67
CA MET A 1 -23.94 -11.17 -12.37
C MET A 1 -22.71 -10.83 -11.53
N VAL A 2 -22.35 -11.71 -10.59
CA VAL A 2 -21.16 -11.54 -9.74
C VAL A 2 -20.22 -12.69 -10.09
N LEU A 3 -19.46 -12.49 -11.16
CA LEU A 3 -18.57 -13.53 -11.68
C LEU A 3 -17.22 -13.40 -10.98
N ILE A 4 -16.95 -14.36 -10.09
CA ILE A 4 -15.68 -15.08 -9.98
C ILE A 4 -14.43 -14.20 -10.24
N SER A 5 -13.92 -13.52 -9.23
CA SER A 5 -12.52 -13.11 -9.24
C SER A 5 -11.93 -13.27 -7.85
N SER A 6 -11.17 -14.35 -7.72
CA SER A 6 -10.15 -14.58 -6.71
C SER A 6 -10.58 -15.12 -5.34
N LEU A 7 -10.11 -16.35 -5.08
CA LEU A 7 -9.76 -16.92 -3.78
C LEU A 7 -8.74 -16.08 -2.96
N PHE A 8 -8.68 -14.77 -3.16
CA PHE A 8 -7.66 -13.89 -2.59
C PHE A 8 -8.37 -12.82 -1.78
N LEU A 9 -8.26 -12.92 -0.46
CA LEU A 9 -8.64 -11.85 0.45
C LEU A 9 -8.08 -10.51 -0.07
N SER A 10 -8.95 -9.57 -0.42
CA SER A 10 -8.52 -8.27 -0.95
C SER A 10 -7.98 -7.39 0.18
N VAL A 11 -6.66 -7.12 0.18
CA VAL A 11 -6.06 -6.16 1.10
C VAL A 11 -6.37 -4.74 0.60
N GLN A 12 -6.96 -3.89 1.44
CA GLN A 12 -7.09 -2.46 1.14
C GLN A 12 -5.79 -1.76 1.55
N TRP A 13 -5.14 -1.09 0.60
CA TRP A 13 -3.93 -0.32 0.85
C TRP A 13 -4.19 1.15 0.56
N TRP A 14 -3.62 2.03 1.37
CA TRP A 14 -3.59 3.45 1.09
C TRP A 14 -2.27 4.07 1.53
N SER A 15 -1.87 5.12 0.82
CA SER A 15 -0.68 5.90 1.12
C SER A 15 -1.08 7.26 1.64
N ASP A 16 -0.44 7.68 2.74
CA ASP A 16 -0.63 9.04 3.27
C ASP A 16 -0.01 10.08 2.33
N ASN A 17 0.98 9.70 1.50
CA ASN A 17 1.62 10.60 0.54
C ASN A 17 2.00 9.89 -0.77
N PRO A 18 1.15 9.94 -1.81
CA PRO A 18 1.37 9.29 -3.09
C PRO A 18 2.45 9.95 -3.96
N LYS A 19 2.99 11.11 -3.54
CA LYS A 19 4.17 11.75 -4.19
C LYS A 19 5.49 11.14 -3.72
N VAL A 20 5.50 10.48 -2.57
CA VAL A 20 6.69 9.84 -1.97
C VAL A 20 6.68 8.33 -2.22
N ALA A 21 5.57 7.66 -1.91
CA ALA A 21 5.40 6.25 -2.23
C ALA A 21 3.94 5.91 -2.54
N ARG A 22 3.73 5.06 -3.54
CA ARG A 22 2.44 4.52 -3.93
C ARG A 22 2.37 3.05 -3.54
N VAL A 23 1.18 2.57 -3.26
CA VAL A 23 0.94 1.16 -2.99
C VAL A 23 -0.25 0.69 -3.82
N TYR A 24 -0.07 -0.42 -4.52
CA TYR A 24 -1.15 -1.02 -5.31
C TYR A 24 -1.10 -2.53 -5.11
N GLN A 25 -2.17 -3.10 -4.54
CA GLN A 25 -2.30 -4.54 -4.29
C GLN A 25 -1.08 -5.16 -3.56
N GLY A 26 -0.49 -4.44 -2.60
CA GLY A 26 0.70 -4.89 -1.84
C GLY A 26 2.04 -4.60 -2.51
N LYS A 27 2.04 -4.07 -3.74
CA LYS A 27 3.25 -3.59 -4.41
C LYS A 27 3.50 -2.14 -4.02
N LEU A 28 4.58 -1.91 -3.29
CA LEU A 28 5.06 -0.57 -2.96
C LEU A 28 5.91 -0.03 -4.12
N THR A 29 5.63 1.19 -4.56
CA THR A 29 6.39 1.90 -5.59
C THR A 29 6.85 3.24 -5.02
N PRO A 30 8.14 3.39 -4.67
CA PRO A 30 8.69 4.68 -4.30
C PRO A 30 8.67 5.61 -5.52
N VAL A 31 8.26 6.85 -5.33
CA VAL A 31 8.13 7.87 -6.38
C VAL A 31 9.19 8.95 -6.23
N GLY A 32 9.53 9.30 -5.00
CA GLY A 32 10.53 10.33 -4.73
C GLY A 32 11.03 10.30 -3.29
N PRO A 33 12.17 10.95 -3.02
CA PRO A 33 12.76 10.99 -1.69
C PRO A 33 11.83 11.67 -0.70
N GLY A 34 11.75 11.10 0.50
CA GLY A 34 10.86 11.56 1.56
C GLY A 34 10.38 10.42 2.44
N LYS A 35 9.72 10.80 3.54
CA LYS A 35 9.16 9.87 4.51
C LYS A 35 7.64 9.81 4.37
N THR A 36 7.10 8.62 4.21
CA THR A 36 5.66 8.40 4.10
C THR A 36 5.22 7.17 4.89
N LYS A 37 3.92 7.07 5.13
CA LYS A 37 3.30 5.94 5.82
C LYS A 37 2.32 5.27 4.87
N ILE A 38 2.40 3.95 4.85
CA ILE A 38 1.56 3.08 4.06
C ILE A 38 0.77 2.25 5.04
N ASN A 39 -0.55 2.25 4.89
CA ASN A 39 -1.43 1.49 5.75
C ASN A 39 -2.10 0.39 4.91
N ALA A 40 -2.25 -0.77 5.54
CA ALA A 40 -2.82 -1.97 4.97
C ALA A 40 -3.95 -2.46 5.86
N TYR A 41 -5.08 -2.80 5.27
CA TYR A 41 -6.21 -3.41 5.96
C TYR A 41 -6.55 -4.73 5.31
N PHE A 42 -6.51 -5.79 6.10
CA PHE A 42 -6.77 -7.14 5.62
C PHE A 42 -7.55 -7.94 6.65
N CYS A 43 -8.73 -8.42 6.28
CA CYS A 43 -9.50 -9.36 7.08
C CYS A 43 -9.69 -8.94 8.56
N GLY A 44 -9.98 -7.66 8.82
CA GLY A 44 -10.12 -7.14 10.18
C GLY A 44 -8.82 -6.65 10.85
N LYS A 45 -7.66 -6.99 10.30
CA LYS A 45 -6.34 -6.58 10.82
C LYS A 45 -5.82 -5.36 10.07
N LYS A 46 -5.36 -4.36 10.83
CA LYS A 46 -4.68 -3.16 10.30
C LYS A 46 -3.17 -3.31 10.49
N THR A 47 -2.40 -3.11 9.45
CA THR A 47 -0.94 -3.03 9.48
C THR A 47 -0.50 -1.66 8.97
N ARG A 48 0.62 -1.15 9.49
CA ARG A 48 1.25 0.09 9.02
C ARG A 48 2.72 -0.16 8.73
N CYS A 49 3.18 0.33 7.60
CA CYS A 49 4.58 0.34 7.21
C CYS A 49 5.05 1.79 7.05
N THR A 50 6.18 2.14 7.66
CA THR A 50 6.81 3.45 7.45
C THR A 50 7.85 3.29 6.36
N VAL A 51 7.73 4.06 5.30
CA VAL A 51 8.61 4.01 4.13
C VAL A 51 9.41 5.30 4.11
N GLU A 52 10.73 5.17 4.09
CA GLU A 52 11.65 6.28 3.94
C GLU A 52 12.43 6.07 2.65
N VAL A 53 12.21 6.95 1.68
CA VAL A 53 12.90 6.95 0.40
C VAL A 53 14.05 7.93 0.51
N GLN A 54 15.28 7.43 0.42
CA GLN A 54 16.48 8.26 0.41
C GLN A 54 17.01 8.31 -1.03
N SER A 55 17.35 9.51 -1.50
CA SER A 55 18.12 9.67 -2.73
C SER A 55 19.59 9.56 -2.33
N ASN A 56 20.27 8.51 -2.79
CA ASN A 56 21.72 8.38 -2.67
C ASN A 56 22.39 9.11 -3.84
#